data_AF-A0A9P5UNF2-F1
#
_entry.id   AF-A0A9P5UNF2-F1
#
_cell.length_a   1.000
_cell.length_b   1.000
_cell.length_c   1.000
_cell.angle_alpha   90.00
_cell.angle_beta   90.00
_cell.angle_gamma   90.00
#
_symmetry.space_group_name_H-M   'P 1'
#
loop_
_entity.id
_entity.type
_entity.pdbx_description
1 polymer ?
#
loop_
_entity_poly.entity_id
_entity_poly.type
_entity_poly.pdbx_seq_one_letter_code
_entity_poly.pdbx_strand_id
1 'polypeptide(L)'
;MLGEALVGSIEQFWFAEIRKTRTTYKTILDELEDSFVADNKQHLTGSVKSLRECKQQENENIKVFLLWFERALARHKRAMDKKRLLADDMLIMQALYAGVKSYKIAKVVRGSSNLRGALSAAKKMAEEENQWS
;
A
#
# COMPACT_ATOMS: atom_id res chain seq x y z
N MET A 1 15.03 -37.45 -10.66
CA MET A 1 13.68 -37.09 -10.20
C MET A 1 13.67 -36.99 -8.68
N LEU A 2 14.16 -35.88 -8.11
CA LEU A 2 14.20 -35.63 -6.65
C LEU A 2 13.74 -34.20 -6.27
N GLY A 3 13.23 -33.42 -7.24
CA GLY A 3 12.87 -32.01 -7.05
C GLY A 3 11.41 -31.76 -6.68
N GLU A 4 10.50 -32.68 -6.98
CA GLU A 4 9.05 -32.44 -6.82
C GLU A 4 8.50 -32.87 -5.45
N ALA A 5 9.21 -33.71 -4.71
CA ALA A 5 8.78 -34.20 -3.40
C ALA A 5 9.06 -33.23 -2.23
N LEU A 6 9.96 -32.24 -2.41
CA LEU A 6 10.40 -31.34 -1.34
C LEU A 6 9.53 -30.09 -1.19
N VAL A 7 8.93 -29.61 -2.29
CA VAL A 7 8.12 -28.37 -2.29
C VAL A 7 6.79 -28.55 -1.56
N GLY A 8 6.21 -29.75 -1.60
CA GLY A 8 4.98 -30.07 -0.85
C GLY A 8 5.14 -30.16 0.67
N SER A 9 6.39 -30.21 1.17
CA SER A 9 6.66 -30.44 2.61
C SER A 9 6.76 -29.16 3.44
N ILE A 10 7.21 -28.05 2.84
CA ILE A 10 7.46 -26.80 3.58
C ILE A 10 6.14 -26.10 3.91
N GLU A 11 5.22 -26.00 2.96
CA GLU A 11 3.91 -25.37 3.19
C GLU A 11 3.10 -26.15 4.23
N GLN A 12 3.10 -27.48 4.13
CA GLN A 12 2.39 -28.34 5.08
C GLN A 12 3.00 -28.30 6.49
N PHE A 13 4.33 -28.24 6.59
CA PHE A 13 5.03 -28.04 7.86
C PHE A 13 4.71 -26.67 8.48
N TRP A 14 4.72 -25.61 7.67
CA TRP A 14 4.40 -24.26 8.12
C TRP A 14 2.94 -24.12 8.60
N PHE A 15 1.98 -24.66 7.85
CA PHE A 15 0.57 -24.65 8.27
C PHE A 15 0.34 -25.49 9.53
N ALA A 16 1.09 -26.58 9.72
CA ALA A 16 1.03 -27.39 10.93
C ALA A 16 1.59 -26.65 12.16
N GLU A 17 2.67 -25.89 11.99
CA GLU A 17 3.29 -25.10 13.05
C GLU A 17 2.43 -23.88 13.44
N ILE A 18 1.83 -23.22 12.45
CA ILE A 18 0.85 -22.14 12.63
C ILE A 18 -0.37 -22.62 13.44
N ARG A 19 -0.91 -23.81 13.14
CA ARG A 19 -2.07 -24.38 13.85
C ARG A 19 -1.81 -24.63 15.34
N LYS A 20 -0.55 -24.78 15.75
CA LYS A 20 -0.17 -24.95 17.18
C LYS A 20 -0.17 -23.63 17.94
N THR A 21 -0.02 -22.50 17.25
CA THR A 21 -0.14 -21.18 17.86
C THR A 21 -1.63 -20.84 17.98
N ARG A 22 -2.12 -20.55 19.20
CA ARG A 22 -3.52 -20.15 19.49
C ARG A 22 -3.87 -18.75 18.94
N THR A 23 -3.36 -18.41 17.77
CA THR A 23 -3.45 -17.10 17.15
C THR A 23 -4.58 -17.12 16.13
N THR A 24 -5.41 -16.09 16.11
CA THR A 24 -6.52 -16.01 15.16
C THR A 24 -5.97 -16.00 13.73
N TYR A 25 -6.59 -16.75 12.81
CA TYR A 25 -6.17 -16.83 11.39
C TYR A 25 -5.90 -15.46 10.75
N LYS A 26 -6.61 -14.42 11.18
CA LYS A 26 -6.39 -13.03 10.77
C LYS A 26 -4.99 -12.51 11.11
N THR A 27 -4.50 -12.78 12.32
CA THR A 27 -3.18 -12.35 12.78
C THR A 27 -2.06 -13.04 12.00
N ILE A 28 -2.24 -14.32 11.71
CA ILE A 28 -1.29 -15.11 10.91
C ILE A 28 -1.25 -14.62 9.46
N LEU A 29 -2.40 -14.28 8.87
CA LEU A 29 -2.44 -13.70 7.52
C LEU A 29 -1.80 -12.31 7.47
N ASP A 30 -2.00 -11.49 8.50
CA ASP A 30 -1.34 -10.18 8.63
C ASP A 30 0.19 -10.35 8.77
N GLU A 31 0.65 -11.33 9.55
CA GLU A 31 2.08 -11.66 9.70
C GLU A 31 2.68 -12.26 8.42
N LEU A 32 1.95 -13.08 7.68
CA LEU A 32 2.38 -13.65 6.40
C LEU A 32 2.43 -12.57 5.30
N GLU A 33 1.47 -11.64 5.25
CA GLU A 33 1.53 -10.49 4.33
C GLU A 33 2.76 -9.61 4.61
N ASP A 34 3.09 -9.41 5.89
CA ASP A 34 4.30 -8.69 6.33
C ASP A 34 5.60 -9.47 6.04
N SER A 35 5.55 -10.81 5.94
CA SER A 35 6.73 -11.69 5.73
C SER A 35 7.03 -12.01 4.27
N PHE A 36 6.02 -12.12 3.39
CA PHE A 36 6.20 -12.45 1.97
C PHE A 36 6.68 -11.26 1.13
N VAL A 37 6.50 -10.04 1.60
CA VAL A 37 7.12 -8.85 1.00
C VAL A 37 8.44 -8.58 1.72
N ALA A 38 9.44 -9.42 1.45
CA ALA A 38 10.83 -9.17 1.80
C ALA A 38 11.40 -8.05 0.91
N ASP A 39 10.80 -6.88 0.96
CA ASP A 39 11.43 -5.68 0.43
C ASP A 39 12.29 -5.10 1.55
N ASN A 40 13.55 -4.76 1.25
CA ASN A 40 14.65 -4.36 2.16
C ASN A 40 14.39 -3.07 3.00
N LYS A 41 13.14 -2.81 3.35
CA LYS A 41 12.60 -1.57 3.90
C LYS A 41 11.74 -1.81 5.14
N GLN A 42 12.07 -2.82 5.96
CA GLN A 42 11.42 -3.06 7.27
C GLN A 42 11.40 -1.82 8.18
N HIS A 43 12.25 -0.83 7.93
CA HIS A 43 12.28 0.45 8.66
C HIS A 43 11.28 1.50 8.14
N LEU A 44 10.61 1.26 7.01
CA LEU A 44 9.71 2.21 6.33
C LEU A 44 8.23 1.79 6.38
N THR A 45 7.93 0.57 6.83
CA THR A 45 6.56 0.10 7.11
C THR A 45 5.94 0.98 8.22
N GLY A 46 4.97 1.81 7.83
CA GLY A 46 4.32 2.77 8.75
C GLY A 46 4.92 4.16 8.83
N SER A 47 5.92 4.50 8.02
CA SER A 47 6.49 5.84 7.98
C SER A 47 5.86 6.68 6.87
N VAL A 48 5.65 7.98 7.09
CA VAL A 48 5.27 8.93 6.02
C VAL A 48 6.34 8.97 4.92
N LYS A 49 7.58 8.58 5.20
CA LYS A 49 8.66 8.46 4.20
C LYS A 49 8.32 7.45 3.11
N SER A 50 7.66 6.33 3.43
CA SER A 50 7.27 5.34 2.40
C SER A 50 6.20 5.87 1.47
N LEU A 51 5.28 6.70 1.98
CA LEU A 51 4.29 7.39 1.16
C LEU A 51 4.92 8.47 0.27
N ARG A 52 5.93 9.19 0.75
CA ARG A 52 6.67 10.19 -0.05
C ARG A 52 7.54 9.57 -1.15
N GLU A 53 7.98 8.33 -0.95
CA GLU A 53 8.70 7.55 -1.96
C GLU A 53 7.74 6.95 -3.01
N CYS A 54 6.44 6.88 -2.72
CA CYS A 54 5.43 6.41 -3.66
C CYS A 54 5.16 7.48 -4.73
N LYS A 55 5.92 7.42 -5.82
CA LYS A 55 5.79 8.30 -6.99
C LYS A 55 5.39 7.49 -8.21
N GLN A 56 4.57 8.09 -9.05
CA GLN A 56 4.14 7.50 -10.32
C GLN A 56 5.35 7.33 -11.25
N GLN A 57 5.53 6.12 -11.78
CA GLN A 57 6.60 5.83 -12.74
C GLN A 57 6.27 6.42 -14.12
N GLU A 58 7.28 6.56 -14.99
CA GLU A 58 7.16 7.24 -16.29
C GLU A 58 6.11 6.65 -17.23
N ASN A 59 5.97 5.33 -17.24
CA ASN A 59 5.01 4.62 -18.08
C ASN A 59 3.86 4.02 -17.27
N GLU A 60 3.71 4.40 -16.01
CA GLU A 60 2.68 3.85 -15.13
C GLU A 60 1.35 4.55 -15.36
N ASN A 61 0.31 3.77 -15.62
CA ASN A 61 -1.06 4.26 -15.67
C ASN A 61 -1.44 4.85 -14.30
N ILE A 62 -2.02 6.06 -14.31
CA ILE A 62 -2.38 6.77 -13.08
C ILE A 62 -3.33 5.97 -12.16
N LYS A 63 -4.23 5.15 -12.72
CA LYS A 63 -5.11 4.27 -11.91
C LYS A 63 -4.30 3.23 -11.15
N VAL A 64 -3.27 2.67 -11.80
CA VAL A 64 -2.35 1.70 -11.18
C VAL A 64 -1.58 2.39 -10.05
N PHE A 65 -1.04 3.58 -10.30
CA PHE A 65 -0.39 4.38 -9.26
C PHE A 65 -1.31 4.65 -8.07
N LEU A 66 -2.56 5.09 -8.30
CA LEU A 66 -3.51 5.40 -7.23
C LEU A 66 -3.85 4.15 -6.40
N LEU A 67 -3.97 2.99 -7.03
CA LEU A 67 -4.15 1.71 -6.32
C LEU A 67 -2.94 1.38 -5.44
N TRP A 68 -1.72 1.54 -5.95
CA TRP A 68 -0.49 1.33 -5.17
C TRP A 68 -0.40 2.31 -4.00
N PHE A 69 -0.72 3.57 -4.23
CA PHE A 69 -0.73 4.60 -3.20
C PHE A 69 -1.75 4.29 -2.11
N GLU A 70 -2.96 3.83 -2.45
CA GLU A 70 -3.96 3.41 -1.46
C GLU A 70 -3.53 2.19 -0.65
N ARG A 71 -2.85 1.23 -1.28
CA ARG A 71 -2.29 0.09 -0.57
C ARG A 71 -1.18 0.51 0.38
N ALA A 72 -0.31 1.43 -0.04
CA ALA A 72 0.71 2.03 0.83
C ALA A 72 0.07 2.80 1.99
N LEU A 73 -1.01 3.55 1.74
CA LEU A 73 -1.76 4.29 2.74
C LEU A 73 -2.42 3.37 3.76
N ALA A 74 -3.05 2.28 3.33
CA ALA A 74 -3.65 1.29 4.22
C ALA A 74 -2.58 0.68 5.16
N ARG A 75 -1.41 0.32 4.61
CA ARG A 75 -0.26 -0.15 5.41
C ARG A 75 0.23 0.91 6.39
N HIS A 76 0.32 2.17 5.94
CA HIS A 76 0.70 3.29 6.79
C HIS A 76 -0.26 3.46 7.97
N LYS A 77 -1.57 3.51 7.71
CA LYS A 77 -2.61 3.63 8.76
C LYS A 77 -2.55 2.47 9.75
N ARG A 78 -2.49 1.22 9.29
CA ARG A 78 -2.36 0.04 10.16
C ARG A 78 -1.14 0.13 11.08
N ALA A 79 -0.01 0.59 10.56
CA ALA A 79 1.21 0.71 11.36
C ALA A 79 1.18 1.89 12.34
N MET A 80 0.51 3.00 11.99
CA MET A 80 0.23 4.11 12.93
C MET A 80 -0.70 3.64 14.05
N ASP A 81 -1.76 2.89 13.71
CA ASP A 81 -2.69 2.31 14.68
C ASP A 81 -1.98 1.34 15.65
N LYS A 82 -1.12 0.45 15.13
CA LYS A 82 -0.27 -0.45 15.94
C LYS A 82 0.58 0.33 16.96
N LYS A 83 1.02 1.55 16.62
CA LYS A 83 1.84 2.42 17.47
C LYS A 83 1.02 3.43 18.30
N ARG A 84 -0.32 3.42 18.18
CA ARG A 84 -1.22 4.43 18.78
C ARG A 84 -0.87 5.87 18.40
N LEU A 85 -0.39 6.06 17.17
CA LEU A 85 -0.06 7.36 16.62
C LEU A 85 -1.17 7.82 15.66
N LEU A 86 -1.37 9.13 15.56
CA LEU A 86 -2.30 9.71 14.58
C LEU A 86 -1.61 9.84 13.22
N ALA A 87 -2.27 9.35 12.17
CA ALA A 87 -1.85 9.58 10.81
C ALA A 87 -2.10 11.06 10.43
N ASP A 88 -1.08 11.74 9.92
CA ASP A 88 -1.19 13.13 9.49
C ASP A 88 -1.72 13.18 8.05
N ASP A 89 -3.04 13.35 7.93
CA ASP A 89 -3.73 13.41 6.65
C ASP A 89 -3.20 14.53 5.73
N MET A 90 -2.69 15.63 6.28
CA MET A 90 -2.11 16.72 5.50
C MET A 90 -0.76 16.32 4.89
N LEU A 91 0.10 15.64 5.65
CA LEU A 91 1.35 15.09 5.13
C LEU A 91 1.11 13.99 4.09
N ILE A 92 0.09 13.17 4.28
CA ILE A 92 -0.30 12.13 3.32
C ILE A 92 -0.81 12.76 2.03
N MET A 93 -1.63 13.81 2.11
CA MET A 93 -2.07 14.56 0.93
C MET A 93 -0.90 15.20 0.17
N GLN A 94 0.10 15.73 0.88
CA GLN A 94 1.30 16.26 0.25
C GLN A 94 2.10 15.16 -0.47
N ALA A 95 2.17 13.95 0.11
CA ALA A 95 2.79 12.81 -0.54
C ALA A 95 2.05 12.40 -1.81
N LEU A 96 0.71 12.36 -1.77
CA LEU A 96 -0.12 12.10 -2.96
C LEU A 96 0.11 13.17 -4.04
N TYR A 97 0.08 14.44 -3.65
CA TYR A 97 0.33 15.56 -4.57
C TYR A 97 1.69 15.46 -5.26
N ALA A 98 2.75 15.15 -4.50
CA ALA A 98 4.11 15.03 -5.02
C ALA A 98 4.35 13.74 -5.84
N GLY A 99 3.53 12.71 -5.61
CA GLY A 99 3.65 11.42 -6.27
C GLY A 99 2.99 11.36 -7.65
N VAL A 100 1.98 12.18 -7.91
CA VAL A 100 1.24 12.21 -9.18
C VAL A 100 1.99 13.00 -10.26
N LYS A 101 2.11 12.46 -11.48
CA LYS A 101 2.70 13.18 -12.63
C LYS A 101 1.70 14.06 -13.38
N SER A 102 0.42 13.68 -13.44
CA SER A 102 -0.61 14.50 -14.11
C SER A 102 -0.84 15.81 -13.35
N TYR A 103 -0.56 16.94 -14.01
CA TYR A 103 -0.80 18.27 -13.45
C TYR A 103 -2.27 18.51 -13.10
N LYS A 104 -3.20 17.99 -13.93
CA LYS A 104 -4.65 18.14 -13.69
C LYS A 104 -5.05 17.46 -12.37
N ILE A 105 -4.56 16.25 -12.16
CA ILE A 105 -4.85 15.46 -10.96
C ILE A 105 -4.15 16.09 -9.74
N ALA A 106 -2.89 16.50 -9.86
CA ALA A 106 -2.18 17.18 -8.78
C ALA A 106 -2.89 18.47 -8.34
N LYS A 107 -3.43 19.27 -9.27
CA LYS A 107 -4.20 20.48 -8.96
C LYS A 107 -5.47 20.17 -8.15
N VAL A 108 -6.17 19.10 -8.50
CA VAL A 108 -7.38 18.64 -7.78
C VAL A 108 -7.04 18.15 -6.38
N VAL A 109 -5.94 17.41 -6.22
CA VAL A 109 -5.43 16.99 -4.90
C VAL A 109 -5.11 18.20 -4.02
N ARG A 110 -4.44 19.22 -4.58
CA ARG A 110 -4.08 20.45 -3.86
C ARG A 110 -5.30 21.28 -3.44
N GLY A 111 -6.36 21.29 -4.26
CA GLY A 111 -7.61 22.01 -3.97
C GLY A 111 -8.53 21.31 -2.97
N SER A 112 -8.20 20.09 -2.53
CA SER A 112 -9.02 19.31 -1.61
C SER A 112 -8.80 19.75 -0.15
N SER A 113 -9.85 19.69 0.67
CA SER A 113 -9.80 20.06 2.09
C SER A 113 -9.43 18.92 3.03
N ASN A 114 -9.46 17.67 2.56
CA ASN A 114 -9.12 16.48 3.32
C ASN A 114 -8.67 15.34 2.41
N LEU A 115 -8.02 14.33 3.01
CA LEU A 115 -7.41 13.20 2.29
C LEU A 115 -8.43 12.37 1.51
N ARG A 116 -9.62 12.16 2.08
CA ARG A 116 -10.69 11.39 1.43
C ARG A 116 -11.19 12.10 0.17
N GLY A 117 -11.41 13.40 0.25
CA GLY A 117 -11.77 14.25 -0.89
C GLY A 117 -10.70 14.23 -1.96
N ALA A 118 -9.43 14.37 -1.57
CA ALA A 118 -8.29 14.33 -2.48
C ALA A 118 -8.20 13.01 -3.26
N LEU A 119 -8.32 11.87 -2.58
CA LEU A 119 -8.30 10.55 -3.21
C LEU A 119 -9.50 10.33 -4.14
N SER A 120 -10.70 10.68 -3.68
CA SER A 120 -11.91 10.53 -4.50
C SER A 120 -11.86 11.38 -5.77
N ALA A 121 -11.38 12.61 -5.65
CA ALA A 121 -11.29 13.52 -6.78
C ALA A 121 -10.17 13.12 -7.75
N ALA A 122 -9.03 12.64 -7.23
CA ALA A 122 -7.96 12.09 -8.06
C ALA A 122 -8.40 10.86 -8.86
N LYS A 123 -9.17 9.95 -8.23
CA LYS A 123 -9.73 8.78 -8.92
C LYS A 123 -10.72 9.15 -10.01
N LYS A 124 -11.63 10.08 -9.73
CA LYS A 124 -12.60 10.56 -10.73
C LYS A 124 -11.89 11.15 -11.96
N MET A 125 -10.88 11.98 -11.73
CA MET A 125 -10.07 12.54 -12.83
C MET A 125 -9.28 11.46 -13.59
N ALA A 126 -8.74 10.45 -12.90
CA ALA A 126 -8.06 9.32 -13.52
C ALA A 126 -9.01 8.46 -14.37
N GLU A 127 -10.29 8.37 -14.01
CA GLU A 127 -11.32 7.74 -14.84
C GLU A 127 -11.61 8.56 -16.09
N GLU A 128 -11.73 9.88 -15.96
CA GLU A 128 -11.97 10.81 -17.07
C GLU A 128 -10.79 10.85 -18.06
N GLU A 129 -9.53 10.88 -17.60
CA GLU A 129 -8.35 10.89 -18.49
C GLU A 129 -8.24 9.61 -19.35
N ASN A 130 -8.65 8.47 -18.80
CA ASN A 130 -8.54 7.17 -19.46
C ASN A 130 -9.70 6.86 -20.43
N GLN A 131 -10.71 7.73 -20.53
CA GLN A 131 -11.80 7.61 -21.52
C GLN A 131 -11.44 8.27 -22.86
N TRP A 132 -10.34 9.02 -22.92
CA TRP A 132 -9.93 9.82 -24.09
C TRP A 132 -8.54 9.43 -24.63
N SER A 133 -7.97 8.34 -24.11
CA SER A 133 -6.68 7.75 -24.55
C SER A 133 -6.93 6.42 -25.24
#